data_AF-A0A178D890-F1
#
_entry.id   AF-A0A178D890-F1
#
_cell.length_a   1.000
_cell.length_b   1.000
_cell.length_c   1.000
_cell.angle_alpha   90.00
_cell.angle_beta   90.00
_cell.angle_gamma   90.00
#
_symmetry.space_group_name_H-M   'P 1'
#
loop_
_entity.id
_entity.type
_entity.pdbx_description
1 polymer ?
#
loop_
_entity_poly.entity_id
_entity_poly.type
_entity_poly.pdbx_seq_one_letter_code
_entity_poly.pdbx_strand_id
1 'polypeptide(L)'
;MAANYWVSTQRKFWTFTPEKLLEIRDELDRQNSKVLDQWPYPDRRLMLIFLRDRILQLGKRLQFRQQCVATAMVYMQRYFLSTPMQNVNLYLLVATAFYLASKTEESPHHIRLVAAEARQAWPEFVPGDVSRLGEMEFCLISEMRSELIVWHPYRSLITLKENQELKLTNDELGLAWSIINDSYMTDLPLTCPPHLVAIIAMFLAVVFLPSAKAAGTLRPLPHETLSNPDAGHFSSLGVGGRQSLSTPINSVLSNLQMSNLMATQSNAHLNGKASFLNQTETPSQQPGDREKVINPSKDNEKMQNTIKFLVESGINIEQMIEGTQELISLYDIWEQYNEKSVKDAVARCMKARGLDS
;
A
#
# COMPACT_ATOMS: atom_id res chain seq x y z
N MET A 1 -4.24 -20.05 -17.76
CA MET A 1 -4.96 -19.53 -16.56
C MET A 1 -6.26 -18.87 -17.04
N ALA A 2 -7.33 -18.84 -16.24
CA ALA A 2 -8.53 -18.09 -16.62
C ALA A 2 -8.26 -16.59 -16.59
N ALA A 3 -8.63 -15.83 -17.63
CA ALA A 3 -8.43 -14.38 -17.71
C ALA A 3 -9.43 -13.56 -16.84
N ASN A 4 -9.89 -14.14 -15.73
CA ASN A 4 -11.01 -13.64 -14.94
C ASN A 4 -10.82 -13.95 -13.44
N TYR A 5 -10.61 -12.90 -12.64
CA TYR A 5 -10.52 -12.97 -11.17
C TYR A 5 -11.74 -13.66 -10.53
N TRP A 6 -12.94 -13.52 -11.09
CA TRP A 6 -14.18 -14.01 -10.47
C TRP A 6 -14.29 -15.54 -10.39
N VAL A 7 -13.50 -16.27 -11.18
CA VAL A 7 -13.36 -17.74 -11.14
C VAL A 7 -11.94 -18.17 -10.75
N SER A 8 -11.11 -17.23 -10.27
CA SER A 8 -9.74 -17.50 -9.86
C SER A 8 -9.66 -18.24 -8.52
N THR A 9 -8.56 -18.95 -8.32
CA THR A 9 -8.26 -19.63 -7.05
C THR A 9 -7.91 -18.65 -5.93
N GLN A 10 -7.38 -17.46 -6.25
CA GLN A 10 -7.26 -16.35 -5.29
C GLN A 10 -8.63 -16.00 -4.69
N ARG A 11 -9.65 -15.72 -5.52
CA ARG A 11 -11.00 -15.42 -4.99
C ARG A 11 -11.58 -16.60 -4.18
N LYS A 12 -11.33 -17.83 -4.63
CA LYS A 12 -11.95 -19.04 -4.05
C LYS A 12 -11.33 -19.46 -2.70
N PHE A 13 -10.03 -19.21 -2.49
CA PHE A 13 -9.27 -19.75 -1.37
C PHE A 13 -8.45 -18.72 -0.57
N TRP A 14 -8.25 -17.51 -1.11
CA TRP A 14 -7.38 -16.46 -0.57
C TRP A 14 -8.05 -15.08 -0.58
N THR A 15 -9.39 -15.06 -0.52
CA THR A 15 -10.17 -13.84 -0.27
C THR A 15 -11.18 -14.17 0.83
N PHE A 16 -11.06 -13.47 1.96
CA PHE A 16 -11.78 -13.72 3.20
C PHE A 16 -12.62 -12.49 3.57
N THR A 17 -13.62 -12.67 4.43
CA THR A 17 -14.22 -11.51 5.14
C THR A 17 -13.29 -11.07 6.28
N PRO A 18 -13.36 -9.81 6.74
CA PRO A 18 -12.51 -9.32 7.84
C PRO A 18 -12.63 -10.19 9.10
N GLU A 19 -13.85 -10.55 9.51
CA GLU A 19 -14.12 -11.42 10.67
C GLU A 19 -13.45 -12.79 10.48
N LYS A 20 -13.58 -13.40 9.29
CA LYS A 20 -13.00 -14.73 9.06
C LYS A 20 -11.46 -14.69 9.00
N LEU A 21 -10.89 -13.59 8.55
CA LEU A 21 -9.44 -13.37 8.58
C LEU A 21 -8.93 -13.19 10.03
N LEU A 22 -9.70 -12.54 10.90
CA LEU A 22 -9.41 -12.43 12.33
C LEU A 22 -9.53 -13.79 13.04
N GLU A 23 -10.61 -14.55 12.83
CA GLU A 23 -10.79 -15.89 13.41
C GLU A 23 -9.59 -16.82 13.14
N ILE A 24 -9.05 -16.81 11.92
CA ILE A 24 -7.89 -17.63 11.52
C ILE A 24 -6.63 -17.22 12.31
N ARG A 25 -6.48 -15.93 12.60
CA ARG A 25 -5.32 -15.37 13.32
C ARG A 25 -5.45 -15.62 14.83
N ASP A 26 -6.61 -15.37 15.41
CA ASP A 26 -6.89 -15.62 16.82
C ASP A 26 -6.76 -17.11 17.18
N GLU A 27 -7.02 -18.02 16.24
CA GLU A 27 -6.75 -19.45 16.39
C GLU A 27 -5.25 -19.76 16.34
N LEU A 28 -4.54 -19.24 15.33
CA LEU A 28 -3.09 -19.42 15.18
C LEU A 28 -2.32 -18.88 16.39
N ASP A 29 -2.70 -17.69 16.85
CA ASP A 29 -2.04 -16.99 17.96
C ASP A 29 -2.37 -17.66 19.31
N ARG A 30 -3.58 -18.22 19.48
CA ARG A 30 -3.90 -19.06 20.66
C ARG A 30 -3.05 -20.33 20.72
N GLN A 31 -2.88 -21.01 19.58
CA GLN A 31 -2.03 -22.20 19.46
C GLN A 31 -0.54 -21.90 19.72
N ASN A 32 -0.07 -20.70 19.39
CA ASN A 32 1.34 -20.30 19.51
C ASN A 32 1.63 -19.34 20.68
N SER A 33 0.64 -18.98 21.49
CA SER A 33 0.67 -18.02 22.62
C SER A 33 2.02 -17.92 23.36
N LYS A 34 2.53 -19.04 23.90
CA LYS A 34 3.82 -19.11 24.62
C LYS A 34 5.02 -18.52 23.86
N VAL A 35 5.03 -18.62 22.53
CA VAL A 35 6.07 -18.08 21.64
C VAL A 35 5.88 -16.58 21.43
N LEU A 36 4.63 -16.13 21.31
CA LEU A 36 4.26 -14.72 21.14
C LEU A 36 4.55 -13.92 22.41
N ASP A 37 4.19 -14.48 23.58
CA ASP A 37 4.47 -13.89 24.90
C ASP A 37 5.98 -13.77 25.18
N GLN A 38 6.77 -14.75 24.74
CA GLN A 38 8.23 -14.76 24.91
C GLN A 38 8.94 -13.83 23.91
N TRP A 39 8.44 -13.73 22.68
CA TRP A 39 9.02 -12.95 21.59
C TRP A 39 7.98 -12.02 20.95
N PRO A 40 7.49 -11.01 21.69
CA PRO A 40 6.52 -10.07 21.17
C PRO A 40 7.14 -9.25 20.03
N TYR A 41 6.46 -9.26 18.89
CA TYR A 41 6.74 -8.38 17.77
C TYR A 41 5.78 -7.17 17.79
N PRO A 42 6.16 -6.03 17.19
CA PRO A 42 5.24 -4.91 16.95
C PRO A 42 4.08 -5.31 16.03
N ASP A 43 3.13 -4.38 15.83
CA ASP A 43 1.93 -4.60 15.01
C ASP A 43 2.23 -5.23 13.63
N ARG A 44 1.27 -6.04 13.15
CA ARG A 44 1.36 -6.78 11.88
C ARG A 44 1.69 -5.86 10.70
N ARG A 45 1.16 -4.63 10.65
CA ARG A 45 1.46 -3.65 9.60
C ARG A 45 2.90 -3.14 9.71
N LEU A 46 3.40 -2.85 10.92
CA LEU A 46 4.81 -2.49 11.16
C LEU A 46 5.79 -3.60 10.76
N MET A 47 5.42 -4.86 11.00
CA MET A 47 6.19 -6.02 10.53
C MET A 47 6.16 -6.14 9.00
N LEU A 48 5.02 -5.93 8.34
CA LEU A 48 4.93 -5.93 6.87
C LEU A 48 5.68 -4.74 6.23
N ILE A 49 5.71 -3.57 6.89
CA ILE A 49 6.56 -2.42 6.49
C ILE A 49 8.03 -2.86 6.46
N PHE A 50 8.53 -3.45 7.55
CA PHE A 50 9.89 -3.97 7.63
C PHE A 50 10.21 -5.04 6.58
N LEU A 51 9.31 -6.01 6.35
CA LEU A 51 9.56 -7.08 5.37
C LEU A 51 9.61 -6.55 3.93
N ARG A 52 8.76 -5.57 3.58
CA ARG A 52 8.83 -4.87 2.30
C ARG A 52 10.15 -4.12 2.14
N ASP A 53 10.61 -3.40 3.17
CA ASP A 53 11.89 -2.69 3.15
C ASP A 53 13.06 -3.66 2.90
N ARG A 54 12.97 -4.92 3.37
CA ARG A 54 13.93 -5.99 3.05
C ARG A 54 13.83 -6.49 1.60
N ILE A 55 12.64 -6.68 1.04
CA ILE A 55 12.50 -6.99 -0.40
C ILE A 55 13.10 -5.85 -1.24
N LEU A 56 12.80 -4.59 -0.91
CA LEU A 56 13.33 -3.41 -1.61
C LEU A 56 14.84 -3.23 -1.40
N GLN A 57 15.42 -3.77 -0.33
CA GLN A 57 16.87 -3.82 -0.12
C GLN A 57 17.56 -4.81 -1.07
N LEU A 58 16.95 -5.98 -1.35
CA LEU A 58 17.44 -6.92 -2.38
C LEU A 58 17.25 -6.36 -3.79
N GLY A 59 16.09 -5.75 -4.06
CA GLY A 59 15.75 -5.16 -5.36
C GLY A 59 16.64 -3.99 -5.79
N LYS A 60 17.45 -3.41 -4.89
CA LYS A 60 18.50 -2.43 -5.27
C LYS A 60 19.72 -3.08 -5.93
N ARG A 61 19.83 -4.42 -5.91
CA ARG A 61 20.93 -5.21 -6.47
C ARG A 61 20.45 -6.19 -7.55
N LEU A 62 19.26 -6.76 -7.38
CA LEU A 62 18.56 -7.58 -8.37
C LEU A 62 17.56 -6.71 -9.17
N GLN A 63 17.62 -6.72 -10.50
CA GLN A 63 16.62 -6.02 -11.33
C GLN A 63 15.24 -6.67 -11.12
N PHE A 64 14.21 -5.89 -10.80
CA PHE A 64 12.87 -6.41 -10.51
C PHE A 64 11.75 -5.60 -11.16
N ARG A 65 10.63 -6.28 -11.45
CA ARG A 65 9.35 -5.64 -11.76
C ARG A 65 8.59 -5.39 -10.45
N GLN A 66 7.85 -4.29 -10.36
CA GLN A 66 7.03 -3.99 -9.18
C GLN A 66 5.99 -5.09 -8.89
N GLN A 67 5.55 -5.81 -9.91
CA GLN A 67 4.65 -6.98 -9.79
C GLN A 67 5.29 -8.08 -8.92
N CYS A 68 6.56 -8.43 -9.12
CA CYS A 68 7.25 -9.45 -8.31
C CYS A 68 7.30 -9.10 -6.81
N VAL A 69 7.44 -7.81 -6.47
CA VAL A 69 7.43 -7.34 -5.07
C VAL A 69 6.03 -7.47 -4.47
N ALA A 70 4.99 -7.12 -5.23
CA ALA A 70 3.61 -7.30 -4.81
C ALA A 70 3.27 -8.78 -4.58
N THR A 71 3.64 -9.66 -5.51
CA THR A 71 3.45 -11.12 -5.41
C THR A 71 4.19 -11.69 -4.19
N ALA A 72 5.44 -11.31 -3.96
CA ALA A 72 6.22 -11.72 -2.79
C ALA A 72 5.60 -11.25 -1.46
N MET A 73 5.05 -10.02 -1.41
CA MET A 73 4.32 -9.54 -0.23
C MET A 73 3.05 -10.38 0.03
N VAL A 74 2.26 -10.67 -1.01
CA VAL A 74 1.07 -11.54 -0.89
C VAL A 74 1.46 -12.96 -0.44
N TYR A 75 2.56 -13.51 -0.95
CA TYR A 75 3.05 -14.82 -0.51
C TYR A 75 3.39 -14.85 0.99
N MET A 76 4.10 -13.83 1.49
CA MET A 76 4.37 -13.73 2.93
C MET A 76 3.09 -13.55 3.76
N GLN A 77 2.17 -12.68 3.33
CA GLN A 77 0.88 -12.52 4.03
C GLN A 77 0.10 -13.84 4.14
N ARG A 78 0.04 -14.62 3.05
CA ARG A 78 -0.61 -15.95 3.02
C ARG A 78 0.10 -16.95 3.94
N TYR A 79 1.43 -16.99 3.92
CA TYR A 79 2.23 -17.87 4.79
C TYR A 79 2.00 -17.59 6.28
N PHE A 80 1.83 -16.31 6.64
CA PHE A 80 1.49 -15.86 8.01
C PHE A 80 0.03 -16.07 8.42
N LEU A 81 -0.76 -16.86 7.66
CA LEU A 81 -2.04 -17.42 8.10
C LEU A 81 -1.89 -18.85 8.66
N SER A 82 -0.82 -19.58 8.30
CA SER A 82 -0.51 -20.91 8.84
C SER A 82 0.61 -20.91 9.88
N THR A 83 1.59 -19.98 9.76
CA THR A 83 2.82 -19.99 10.56
C THR A 83 3.07 -18.61 11.19
N PRO A 84 3.24 -18.48 12.52
CA PRO A 84 3.52 -17.19 13.14
C PRO A 84 4.93 -16.70 12.77
N MET A 85 5.10 -15.38 12.63
CA MET A 85 6.34 -14.75 12.17
C MET A 85 7.58 -15.13 13.00
N GLN A 86 7.39 -15.41 14.29
CA GLN A 86 8.44 -15.83 15.23
C GLN A 86 9.03 -17.22 14.91
N ASN A 87 8.29 -18.10 14.23
CA ASN A 87 8.73 -19.47 13.90
C ASN A 87 9.62 -19.52 12.63
N VAL A 88 9.88 -18.39 11.98
CA VAL A 88 10.48 -18.34 10.63
C VAL A 88 11.72 -17.46 10.60
N ASN A 89 12.73 -17.86 9.84
CA ASN A 89 13.77 -16.94 9.40
C ASN A 89 13.18 -15.93 8.40
N LEU A 90 12.82 -14.75 8.89
CA LEU A 90 12.16 -13.72 8.08
C LEU A 90 13.01 -13.21 6.91
N TYR A 91 14.34 -13.23 7.03
CA TYR A 91 15.25 -12.80 5.96
C TYR A 91 15.34 -13.85 4.84
N LEU A 92 15.40 -15.14 5.20
CA LEU A 92 15.35 -16.26 4.26
C LEU A 92 13.98 -16.33 3.58
N LEU A 93 12.88 -16.15 4.32
CA LEU A 93 11.53 -16.07 3.78
C LEU A 93 11.40 -14.92 2.76
N VAL A 94 11.90 -13.72 3.07
CA VAL A 94 11.90 -12.57 2.14
C VAL A 94 12.65 -12.89 0.84
N ALA A 95 13.86 -13.44 0.93
CA ALA A 95 14.65 -13.81 -0.26
C ALA A 95 13.96 -14.90 -1.09
N THR A 96 13.35 -15.88 -0.42
CA THR A 96 12.63 -17.00 -1.05
C THR A 96 11.33 -16.55 -1.71
N ALA A 97 10.53 -15.72 -1.03
CA ALA A 97 9.28 -15.19 -1.57
C ALA A 97 9.54 -14.33 -2.80
N PHE A 98 10.61 -13.51 -2.80
CA PHE A 98 11.04 -12.78 -3.99
C PHE A 98 11.52 -13.72 -5.12
N TYR A 99 12.30 -14.76 -4.81
CA TYR A 99 12.74 -15.74 -5.79
C TYR A 99 11.55 -16.45 -6.47
N LEU A 100 10.64 -17.02 -5.68
CA LEU A 100 9.43 -17.72 -6.15
C LEU A 100 8.49 -16.79 -6.94
N ALA A 101 8.29 -15.56 -6.47
CA ALA A 101 7.52 -14.54 -7.19
C ALA A 101 8.18 -14.21 -8.54
N SER A 102 9.50 -14.02 -8.59
CA SER A 102 10.20 -13.71 -9.83
C SER A 102 10.10 -14.83 -10.88
N LYS A 103 9.98 -16.09 -10.45
CA LYS A 103 9.66 -17.22 -11.34
C LYS A 103 8.22 -17.21 -11.83
N THR A 104 7.27 -16.81 -10.99
CA THR A 104 5.83 -16.81 -11.30
C THR A 104 5.42 -15.62 -12.19
N GLU A 105 6.08 -14.46 -12.03
CA GLU A 105 5.86 -13.24 -12.82
C GLU A 105 6.71 -13.17 -14.12
N GLU A 106 7.18 -14.32 -14.62
CA GLU A 106 7.97 -14.45 -15.85
C GLU A 106 9.18 -13.48 -15.92
N SER A 107 9.91 -13.34 -14.81
CA SER A 107 11.21 -12.65 -14.73
C SER A 107 12.19 -13.38 -13.79
N PRO A 108 12.52 -14.65 -14.08
CA PRO A 108 13.20 -15.54 -13.14
C PRO A 108 14.67 -15.16 -12.88
N HIS A 109 15.08 -15.21 -11.62
CA HIS A 109 16.47 -15.10 -11.20
C HIS A 109 17.11 -16.47 -11.00
N HIS A 110 18.43 -16.59 -11.19
CA HIS A 110 19.14 -17.83 -10.83
C HIS A 110 19.30 -17.95 -9.30
N ILE A 111 18.96 -19.10 -8.73
CA ILE A 111 18.87 -19.28 -7.26
C ILE A 111 20.17 -18.94 -6.51
N ARG A 112 21.35 -19.26 -7.08
CA ARG A 112 22.65 -18.89 -6.48
C ARG A 112 22.87 -17.38 -6.41
N LEU A 113 22.30 -16.60 -7.34
CA LEU A 113 22.41 -15.14 -7.34
C LEU A 113 21.54 -14.56 -6.21
N VAL A 114 20.30 -15.01 -6.06
CA VAL A 114 19.41 -14.53 -4.98
C VAL A 114 20.00 -14.90 -3.60
N ALA A 115 20.53 -16.12 -3.44
CA ALA A 115 21.20 -16.53 -2.21
C ALA A 115 22.45 -15.67 -1.90
N ALA A 116 23.28 -15.38 -2.91
CA ALA A 116 24.46 -14.53 -2.75
C ALA A 116 24.10 -13.08 -2.37
N GLU A 117 23.13 -12.47 -3.04
CA GLU A 117 22.67 -11.11 -2.75
C GLU A 117 22.00 -11.01 -1.37
N ALA A 118 21.18 -12.00 -0.99
CA ALA A 118 20.58 -12.06 0.35
C ALA A 118 21.63 -12.21 1.45
N ARG A 119 22.66 -13.05 1.23
CA ARG A 119 23.79 -13.20 2.16
C ARG A 119 24.71 -11.97 2.18
N GLN A 120 24.83 -11.22 1.09
CA GLN A 120 25.55 -9.95 1.07
C GLN A 120 24.76 -8.84 1.78
N ALA A 121 23.43 -8.83 1.68
CA ALA A 121 22.56 -7.88 2.37
C ALA A 121 22.50 -8.15 3.89
N TRP A 122 22.44 -9.43 4.30
CA TRP A 122 22.22 -9.85 5.70
C TRP A 122 23.12 -11.03 6.12
N PRO A 123 24.45 -10.85 6.24
CA PRO A 123 25.40 -11.94 6.50
C PRO A 123 25.16 -12.73 7.79
N GLU A 124 24.59 -12.08 8.81
CA GLU A 124 24.25 -12.67 10.12
C GLU A 124 22.96 -13.50 10.12
N PHE A 125 22.13 -13.42 9.08
CA PHE A 125 20.75 -13.94 9.13
C PHE A 125 20.37 -14.84 7.95
N VAL A 126 21.21 -14.93 6.90
CA VAL A 126 20.97 -15.80 5.74
C VAL A 126 22.06 -16.87 5.68
N PRO A 127 21.71 -18.16 5.81
CA PRO A 127 22.66 -19.27 5.72
C PRO A 127 23.52 -19.25 4.45
N GLY A 128 24.70 -19.86 4.53
CA GLY A 128 25.63 -19.95 3.38
C GLY A 128 25.19 -20.93 2.29
N ASP A 129 24.26 -21.84 2.60
CA ASP A 129 23.83 -22.89 1.69
C ASP A 129 22.56 -22.51 0.92
N VAL A 130 22.61 -22.76 -0.38
CA VAL A 130 21.52 -22.60 -1.34
C VAL A 130 20.40 -23.60 -1.06
N SER A 131 20.70 -24.76 -0.48
CA SER A 131 19.71 -25.78 -0.09
C SER A 131 18.65 -25.20 0.84
N ARG A 132 19.02 -24.32 1.78
CA ARG A 132 18.07 -23.66 2.70
C ARG A 132 17.03 -22.79 1.99
N LEU A 133 17.41 -22.16 0.87
CA LEU A 133 16.48 -21.40 0.03
C LEU A 133 15.52 -22.36 -0.70
N GLY A 134 16.01 -23.51 -1.16
CA GLY A 134 15.17 -24.58 -1.74
C GLY A 134 14.20 -25.21 -0.74
N GLU A 135 14.64 -25.47 0.49
CA GLU A 135 13.80 -25.96 1.60
C GLU A 135 12.69 -24.94 1.93
N MET A 136 13.05 -23.66 2.10
CA MET A 136 12.09 -22.58 2.35
C MET A 136 11.12 -22.39 1.17
N GLU A 137 11.58 -22.57 -0.08
CA GLU A 137 10.72 -22.52 -1.27
C GLU A 137 9.67 -23.64 -1.25
N PHE A 138 10.08 -24.87 -0.96
CA PHE A 138 9.16 -25.99 -0.85
C PHE A 138 8.10 -25.75 0.23
N CYS A 139 8.51 -25.30 1.42
CA CYS A 139 7.58 -24.94 2.51
C CYS A 139 6.61 -23.82 2.09
N LEU A 140 7.11 -22.77 1.42
CA LEU A 140 6.29 -21.64 0.97
C LEU A 140 5.24 -22.06 -0.08
N ILE A 141 5.62 -22.91 -1.04
CA ILE A 141 4.70 -23.49 -2.03
C ILE A 141 3.66 -24.39 -1.34
N SER A 142 4.09 -25.23 -0.39
CA SER A 142 3.24 -26.17 0.34
C SER A 142 2.15 -25.46 1.16
N GLU A 143 2.52 -24.46 1.97
CA GLU A 143 1.55 -23.69 2.77
C GLU A 143 0.57 -22.89 1.89
N MET A 144 1.04 -22.36 0.76
CA MET A 144 0.18 -21.72 -0.23
C MET A 144 -0.59 -22.71 -1.13
N ARG A 145 -0.48 -24.02 -0.89
CA ARG A 145 -1.18 -25.10 -1.62
C ARG A 145 -0.96 -25.04 -3.15
N SER A 146 0.22 -24.59 -3.56
CA SER A 146 0.59 -24.30 -4.96
C SER A 146 -0.26 -23.23 -5.68
N GLU A 147 -1.04 -22.42 -4.96
CA GLU A 147 -1.90 -21.39 -5.56
C GLU A 147 -1.13 -20.08 -5.83
N LEU A 148 -0.08 -20.19 -6.65
CA LEU A 148 0.95 -19.16 -6.83
C LEU A 148 0.49 -17.93 -7.61
N ILE A 149 -0.63 -17.99 -8.35
CA ILE A 149 -1.08 -16.90 -9.21
C ILE A 149 -1.79 -15.81 -8.38
N VAL A 150 -1.37 -14.56 -8.57
CA VAL A 150 -1.92 -13.39 -7.88
C VAL A 150 -2.45 -12.38 -8.90
N TRP A 151 -3.58 -11.75 -8.58
CA TRP A 151 -4.21 -10.69 -9.33
C TRP A 151 -3.92 -9.34 -8.69
N HIS A 152 -3.39 -8.40 -9.46
CA HIS A 152 -2.94 -7.11 -8.94
C HIS A 152 -3.81 -5.93 -9.40
N PRO A 153 -4.01 -4.90 -8.54
CA PRO A 153 -4.81 -3.70 -8.84
C PRO A 153 -4.20 -2.82 -9.95
N TYR A 154 -2.90 -2.95 -10.25
CA TYR A 154 -2.19 -2.14 -11.25
C TYR A 154 -2.91 -2.05 -12.60
N ARG A 155 -3.38 -3.20 -13.11
CA ARG A 155 -4.10 -3.27 -14.39
C ARG A 155 -5.46 -2.56 -14.32
N SER A 156 -6.19 -2.72 -13.21
CA SER A 156 -7.46 -2.02 -12.98
C SER A 156 -7.27 -0.51 -12.90
N LEU A 157 -6.19 -0.04 -12.26
CA LEU A 157 -5.86 1.39 -12.21
C LEU A 157 -5.54 1.97 -13.60
N ILE A 158 -4.88 1.21 -14.47
CA ILE A 158 -4.64 1.61 -15.87
C ILE A 158 -5.97 1.70 -16.64
N THR A 159 -6.90 0.76 -16.47
CA THR A 159 -8.22 0.85 -17.11
C THR A 159 -9.09 1.99 -16.54
N LEU A 160 -8.97 2.35 -15.26
CA LEU A 160 -9.61 3.54 -14.69
C LEU A 160 -9.02 4.84 -15.28
N LYS A 161 -7.71 4.86 -15.55
CA LYS A 161 -7.00 5.96 -16.21
C LYS A 161 -7.42 6.17 -17.67
N GLU A 162 -7.89 5.13 -18.35
CA GLU A 162 -8.43 5.19 -19.71
C GLU A 162 -9.87 5.73 -19.77
N ASN A 163 -10.61 5.79 -18.65
CA ASN A 163 -11.97 6.35 -18.61
C ASN A 163 -11.95 7.90 -18.72
N GLN A 164 -12.55 8.40 -19.79
CA GLN A 164 -12.65 9.83 -20.10
C GLN A 164 -13.50 10.64 -19.10
N GLU A 165 -14.41 10.01 -18.36
CA GLU A 165 -15.24 10.69 -17.34
C GLU A 165 -14.41 11.11 -16.12
N LEU A 166 -13.48 10.25 -15.69
CA LEU A 166 -12.66 10.47 -14.48
C LEU A 166 -11.54 11.49 -14.70
N LYS A 167 -11.10 11.71 -15.95
CA LYS A 167 -10.10 12.71 -16.36
C LYS A 167 -8.80 12.69 -15.52
N LEU A 168 -8.38 11.50 -15.07
CA LEU A 168 -7.23 11.33 -14.17
C LEU A 168 -5.94 11.89 -14.79
N THR A 169 -5.22 12.73 -14.05
CA THR A 169 -3.89 13.24 -14.42
C THR A 169 -2.80 12.19 -14.20
N ASN A 170 -1.56 12.52 -14.57
CA ASN A 170 -0.42 11.61 -14.35
C ASN A 170 0.04 11.65 -12.88
N ASP A 171 -0.15 12.78 -12.20
CA ASP A 171 0.14 12.94 -10.77
C ASP A 171 -0.81 12.09 -9.90
N GLU A 172 -2.11 12.12 -10.22
CA GLU A 172 -3.14 11.30 -9.54
C GLU A 172 -2.89 9.81 -9.76
N LEU A 173 -2.53 9.42 -10.99
CA LEU A 173 -2.13 8.05 -11.31
C LEU A 173 -0.90 7.60 -10.51
N GLY A 174 0.13 8.46 -10.41
CA GLY A 174 1.36 8.18 -9.69
C GLY A 174 1.19 8.06 -8.17
N LEU A 175 0.31 8.89 -7.59
CA LEU A 175 -0.08 8.78 -6.19
C LEU A 175 -0.91 7.51 -5.95
N ALA A 176 -1.90 7.21 -6.79
CA ALA A 176 -2.70 5.99 -6.69
C ALA A 176 -1.83 4.71 -6.82
N TRP A 177 -0.85 4.70 -7.73
CA TRP A 177 0.13 3.62 -7.86
C TRP A 177 1.00 3.48 -6.60
N SER A 178 1.35 4.60 -5.94
CA SER A 178 2.11 4.58 -4.69
C SER A 178 1.26 4.06 -3.52
N ILE A 179 -0.02 4.43 -3.44
CA ILE A 179 -0.98 3.92 -2.44
C ILE A 179 -1.22 2.42 -2.64
N ILE A 180 -1.33 1.94 -3.89
CA ILE A 180 -1.32 0.50 -4.22
C ILE A 180 -0.05 -0.18 -3.72
N ASN A 181 1.12 0.43 -3.93
CA ASN A 181 2.38 -0.16 -3.46
C ASN A 181 2.48 -0.23 -1.94
N ASP A 182 1.73 0.62 -1.23
CA ASP A 182 1.63 0.65 0.24
C ASP A 182 0.50 -0.28 0.76
N SER A 183 -0.57 -0.54 -0.01
CA SER A 183 -1.68 -1.43 0.41
C SER A 183 -1.27 -2.87 0.71
N TYR A 184 -0.12 -3.34 0.18
CA TYR A 184 0.46 -4.65 0.51
C TYR A 184 1.05 -4.73 1.93
N MET A 185 1.04 -3.65 2.71
CA MET A 185 1.29 -3.66 4.15
C MET A 185 0.01 -3.79 5.00
N THR A 186 -1.17 -3.81 4.36
CA THR A 186 -2.48 -4.02 5.00
C THR A 186 -3.08 -5.37 4.62
N ASP A 187 -4.24 -5.71 5.18
CA ASP A 187 -4.98 -6.93 4.85
C ASP A 187 -5.77 -6.86 3.52
N LEU A 188 -5.78 -5.70 2.85
CA LEU A 188 -6.45 -5.49 1.55
C LEU A 188 -6.20 -6.57 0.48
N PRO A 189 -5.00 -7.16 0.31
CA PRO A 189 -4.78 -8.23 -0.68
C PRO A 189 -5.48 -9.57 -0.35
N LEU A 190 -5.97 -9.72 0.89
CA LEU A 190 -6.68 -10.89 1.42
C LEU A 190 -8.17 -10.64 1.67
N THR A 191 -8.62 -9.38 1.74
CA THR A 191 -10.04 -9.04 1.96
C THR A 191 -10.73 -8.46 0.71
N CYS A 192 -10.03 -7.66 -0.09
CA CYS A 192 -10.63 -6.89 -1.18
C CYS A 192 -10.27 -7.45 -2.58
N PRO A 193 -11.22 -7.46 -3.54
CA PRO A 193 -10.91 -7.67 -4.94
C PRO A 193 -9.92 -6.61 -5.50
N PRO A 194 -9.01 -6.97 -6.42
CA PRO A 194 -7.99 -6.04 -6.90
C PRO A 194 -8.54 -4.78 -7.59
N HIS A 195 -9.69 -4.85 -8.26
CA HIS A 195 -10.32 -3.65 -8.82
C HIS A 195 -10.81 -2.68 -7.73
N LEU A 196 -11.30 -3.19 -6.60
CA LEU A 196 -11.72 -2.36 -5.46
C LEU A 196 -10.52 -1.65 -4.83
N VAL A 197 -9.39 -2.35 -4.66
CA VAL A 197 -8.14 -1.74 -4.17
C VAL A 197 -7.65 -0.64 -5.11
N ALA A 198 -7.77 -0.82 -6.44
CA ALA A 198 -7.47 0.23 -7.41
C ALA A 198 -8.41 1.45 -7.30
N ILE A 199 -9.71 1.22 -7.08
CA ILE A 199 -10.72 2.28 -6.89
C ILE A 199 -10.46 3.06 -5.59
N ILE A 200 -10.16 2.37 -4.48
CA ILE A 200 -9.79 3.00 -3.21
C ILE A 200 -8.54 3.88 -3.39
N ALA A 201 -7.48 3.33 -3.99
CA ALA A 201 -6.24 4.07 -4.21
C ALA A 201 -6.40 5.27 -5.15
N MET A 202 -7.24 5.14 -6.18
CA MET A 202 -7.62 6.24 -7.08
C MET A 202 -8.40 7.33 -6.34
N PHE A 203 -9.41 6.95 -5.56
CA PHE A 203 -10.22 7.89 -4.77
C PHE A 203 -9.35 8.66 -3.77
N LEU A 204 -8.51 7.96 -3.00
CA LEU A 204 -7.57 8.59 -2.06
C LEU A 204 -6.55 9.48 -2.78
N ALA A 205 -6.11 9.13 -4.00
CA ALA A 205 -5.26 10.02 -4.78
C ALA A 205 -5.98 11.31 -5.21
N VAL A 206 -7.22 11.24 -5.73
CA VAL A 206 -8.02 12.43 -6.08
C VAL A 206 -8.31 13.30 -4.86
N VAL A 207 -8.58 12.67 -3.71
CA VAL A 207 -8.87 13.35 -2.43
C VAL A 207 -7.64 14.01 -1.82
N PHE A 208 -6.47 13.34 -1.78
CA PHE A 208 -5.29 13.85 -1.09
C PHE A 208 -4.34 14.68 -1.96
N LEU A 209 -4.31 14.51 -3.30
CA LEU A 209 -3.34 15.22 -4.15
C LEU A 209 -3.39 16.76 -4.01
N PRO A 210 -4.56 17.43 -3.90
CA PRO A 210 -4.59 18.88 -3.69
C PRO A 210 -3.89 19.31 -2.39
N SER A 211 -4.13 18.58 -1.29
CA SER A 211 -3.50 18.84 0.01
C SER A 211 -2.01 18.51 0.01
N ALA A 212 -1.62 17.36 -0.55
CA ALA A 212 -0.22 16.94 -0.67
C ALA A 212 0.62 17.88 -1.58
N LYS A 213 0.00 18.50 -2.59
CA LYS A 213 0.61 19.57 -3.41
C LYS A 213 0.76 20.88 -2.63
N ALA A 214 -0.25 21.30 -1.87
CA ALA A 214 -0.16 22.49 -1.02
C ALA A 214 0.91 22.33 0.08
N ALA A 215 1.13 21.11 0.57
CA ALA A 215 2.18 20.77 1.53
C ALA A 215 3.59 20.54 0.88
N GLY A 216 3.73 20.64 -0.44
CA GLY A 216 5.02 20.49 -1.14
C GLY A 216 5.65 19.09 -1.10
N THR A 217 4.89 18.07 -0.70
CA THR A 217 5.41 16.72 -0.35
C THR A 217 5.77 15.82 -1.55
N LEU A 218 5.35 16.20 -2.76
CA LEU A 218 5.36 15.35 -3.94
C LEU A 218 6.50 15.69 -4.89
N ARG A 219 7.34 14.69 -5.20
CA ARG A 219 8.32 14.78 -6.28
C ARG A 219 7.68 14.31 -7.59
N PRO A 220 7.78 15.05 -8.72
CA PRO A 220 7.27 14.60 -10.00
C PRO A 220 7.88 13.27 -10.44
N LEU A 221 7.04 12.36 -10.95
CA LEU A 221 7.48 11.11 -11.58
C LEU A 221 8.01 11.40 -12.99
N PRO A 222 9.14 10.81 -13.41
CA PRO A 222 9.63 10.94 -14.77
C PRO A 222 8.70 10.26 -15.78
N HIS A 223 8.73 10.72 -17.04
CA HIS A 223 7.76 10.31 -18.05
C HIS A 223 7.93 8.84 -18.52
N GLU A 224 9.12 8.26 -18.39
CA GLU A 224 9.40 6.89 -18.86
C GLU A 224 8.68 5.81 -18.03
N THR A 225 8.55 6.02 -16.71
CA THR A 225 7.81 5.10 -15.81
C THR A 225 6.30 5.10 -16.10
N LEU A 226 5.76 6.10 -16.79
CA LEU A 226 4.36 6.12 -17.23
C LEU A 226 4.13 5.29 -18.51
N SER A 227 5.17 5.09 -19.32
CA SER A 227 5.09 4.32 -20.57
C SER A 227 5.40 2.83 -20.43
N ASN A 228 5.99 2.39 -19.32
CA ASN A 228 6.23 0.96 -19.06
C ASN A 228 6.11 0.65 -17.55
N PRO A 229 5.03 -0.02 -17.09
CA PRO A 229 4.81 -0.32 -15.67
C PRO A 229 5.83 -1.30 -15.07
N ASP A 230 6.60 -2.00 -15.90
CA ASP A 230 7.65 -2.94 -15.48
C ASP A 230 9.05 -2.30 -15.39
N ALA A 231 9.20 -1.03 -15.79
CA ALA A 231 10.49 -0.35 -15.88
C ALA A 231 10.87 0.46 -14.61
N GLY A 232 11.23 -0.24 -13.53
CA GLY A 232 12.06 0.31 -12.46
C GLY A 232 11.35 0.79 -11.17
N HIS A 233 12.14 1.41 -10.28
CA HIS A 233 11.79 1.67 -8.88
C HIS A 233 10.66 2.72 -8.72
N PHE A 234 9.41 2.27 -8.68
CA PHE A 234 8.22 3.11 -8.43
C PHE A 234 8.07 3.54 -6.95
N SER A 235 8.96 4.41 -6.49
CA SER A 235 8.82 5.14 -5.21
C SER A 235 8.71 6.64 -5.47
N SER A 236 7.48 7.10 -5.75
CA SER A 236 7.16 8.53 -5.92
C SER A 236 7.39 9.35 -4.65
N LEU A 237 7.44 8.69 -3.49
CA LEU A 237 7.71 9.29 -2.19
C LEU A 237 9.03 8.74 -1.62
N GLY A 238 9.93 9.65 -1.26
CA GLY A 238 11.07 9.33 -0.40
C GLY A 238 10.62 9.02 1.04
N VAL A 239 11.55 8.59 1.89
CA VAL A 239 11.25 8.19 3.29
C VAL A 239 10.48 9.27 4.05
N GLY A 240 10.99 10.52 4.05
CA GLY A 240 10.29 11.67 4.65
C GLY A 240 9.06 12.18 3.89
N GLY A 241 8.83 11.72 2.66
CA GLY A 241 7.61 12.06 1.90
C GLY A 241 6.41 11.22 2.32
N ARG A 242 6.61 9.92 2.59
CA ARG A 242 5.56 9.03 3.10
C ARG A 242 5.08 9.44 4.50
N GLN A 243 6.02 9.88 5.34
CA GLN A 243 5.75 10.46 6.66
C GLN A 243 4.97 11.79 6.63
N SER A 244 4.65 12.32 5.45
CA SER A 244 3.89 13.57 5.28
C SER A 244 2.60 13.36 4.48
N LEU A 245 2.07 12.13 4.44
CA LEU A 245 0.69 11.86 3.99
C LEU A 245 -0.32 11.91 5.15
N SER A 246 0.11 11.59 6.37
CA SER A 246 -0.70 11.65 7.61
C SER A 246 -1.25 13.05 7.90
N THR A 247 -0.45 14.11 7.70
CA THR A 247 -0.87 15.50 7.94
C THR A 247 -1.94 15.95 6.92
N PRO A 248 -1.77 15.72 5.60
CA PRO A 248 -2.86 15.80 4.62
C PRO A 248 -4.08 14.97 4.98
N ILE A 249 -3.93 13.70 5.38
CA ILE A 249 -5.04 12.82 5.79
C ILE A 249 -5.84 13.45 6.93
N ASN A 250 -5.19 13.87 8.02
CA ASN A 250 -5.85 14.50 9.16
C ASN A 250 -6.50 15.85 8.80
N SER A 251 -5.88 16.65 7.92
CA SER A 251 -6.49 17.89 7.42
C SER A 251 -7.77 17.63 6.62
N VAL A 252 -7.79 16.57 5.82
CA VAL A 252 -8.93 16.22 4.96
C VAL A 252 -10.02 15.49 5.76
N LEU A 253 -9.66 14.61 6.69
CA LEU A 253 -10.61 13.93 7.57
C LEU A 253 -11.35 14.95 8.45
N SER A 254 -10.63 15.95 8.99
CA SER A 254 -11.20 17.09 9.71
C SER A 254 -12.16 17.90 8.81
N ASN A 255 -11.76 18.23 7.58
CA ASN A 255 -12.62 18.94 6.62
C ASN A 255 -13.86 18.13 6.21
N LEU A 256 -13.77 16.80 6.11
CA LEU A 256 -14.91 15.90 5.84
C LEU A 256 -15.87 15.81 7.05
N GLN A 257 -15.35 15.75 8.26
CA GLN A 257 -16.15 15.83 9.49
C GLN A 257 -16.84 17.21 9.63
N MET A 258 -16.12 18.29 9.32
CA MET A 258 -16.63 19.66 9.45
C MET A 258 -17.62 20.05 8.34
N SER A 259 -17.51 19.48 7.14
CA SER A 259 -18.52 19.63 6.08
C SER A 259 -19.82 18.89 6.40
N ASN A 260 -19.78 17.74 7.09
CA ASN A 260 -20.98 17.11 7.67
C ASN A 260 -21.68 18.00 8.73
N LEU A 261 -20.91 18.78 9.50
CA LEU A 261 -21.47 19.77 10.45
C LEU A 261 -22.05 21.01 9.75
N MET A 262 -21.51 21.42 8.60
CA MET A 262 -22.08 22.50 7.79
C MET A 262 -23.36 22.07 7.03
N ALA A 263 -23.40 20.82 6.56
CA ALA A 263 -24.57 20.23 5.91
C ALA A 263 -25.79 20.09 6.85
N THR A 264 -25.57 20.02 8.17
CA THR A 264 -26.65 19.94 9.17
C THR A 264 -27.14 21.29 9.69
N GLN A 265 -26.46 22.41 9.41
CA GLN A 265 -26.92 23.77 9.77
C GLN A 265 -27.57 24.55 8.62
N SER A 266 -27.40 24.12 7.36
CA SER A 266 -27.79 24.88 6.16
C SER A 266 -29.29 24.89 5.84
N ASN A 267 -30.15 24.40 6.75
CA ASN A 267 -31.59 24.28 6.55
C ASN A 267 -32.43 24.99 7.65
N ALA A 268 -31.94 26.14 8.14
CA ALA A 268 -32.66 27.00 9.08
C ALA A 268 -32.59 28.49 8.68
N HIS A 269 -33.75 29.16 8.74
CA HIS A 269 -33.96 30.61 8.63
C HIS A 269 -33.57 31.36 7.32
N LEU A 270 -34.58 31.45 6.46
CA LEU A 270 -34.92 32.71 5.80
C LEU A 270 -35.16 33.82 6.84
N ASN A 271 -34.54 35.00 6.70
CA ASN A 271 -35.20 36.25 6.27
C ASN A 271 -34.14 37.37 6.11
N GLY A 272 -34.39 38.38 5.28
CA GLY A 272 -33.36 39.35 4.87
C GLY A 272 -33.45 40.75 5.50
N LYS A 273 -32.34 41.50 5.37
CA LYS A 273 -32.33 42.95 5.07
C LYS A 273 -30.92 43.38 4.63
N ALA A 274 -30.84 44.44 3.82
CA ALA A 274 -29.60 44.94 3.23
C ALA A 274 -29.11 46.23 3.92
N SER A 275 -27.82 46.53 3.77
CA SER A 275 -27.20 47.85 4.01
C SER A 275 -25.92 47.98 3.17
N PHE A 276 -25.35 49.18 3.05
CA PHE A 276 -24.62 49.65 1.86
C PHE A 276 -23.44 50.59 2.22
N LEU A 277 -22.41 50.66 1.36
CA LEU A 277 -21.21 51.54 1.45
C LEU A 277 -20.21 51.23 2.61
N ASN A 278 -18.92 51.61 2.56
CA ASN A 278 -18.20 52.47 1.61
C ASN A 278 -16.73 52.02 1.30
N GLN A 279 -16.07 52.72 0.37
CA GLN A 279 -14.63 52.67 0.02
C GLN A 279 -13.79 53.48 1.06
N THR A 280 -12.44 53.60 1.03
CA THR A 280 -11.36 53.31 0.03
C THR A 280 -10.21 52.48 0.69
N GLU A 281 -8.90 52.41 0.31
CA GLU A 281 -7.99 53.15 -0.61
C GLU A 281 -6.79 52.27 -1.10
N THR A 282 -5.85 52.84 -1.86
CA THR A 282 -4.58 52.23 -2.36
C THR A 282 -3.68 53.37 -2.92
N PRO A 283 -2.36 53.22 -3.28
CA PRO A 283 -1.65 52.05 -3.83
C PRO A 283 -0.23 51.87 -3.17
N SER A 284 0.89 51.40 -3.76
CA SER A 284 1.29 50.85 -5.09
C SER A 284 2.59 50.03 -4.97
N GLN A 285 2.79 49.01 -5.82
CA GLN A 285 4.00 48.75 -6.66
C GLN A 285 3.93 47.39 -7.41
N GLN A 286 4.86 47.15 -8.33
CA GLN A 286 4.93 46.08 -9.34
C GLN A 286 6.36 45.47 -9.37
N PRO A 287 6.65 44.40 -10.16
CA PRO A 287 5.82 43.26 -10.57
C PRO A 287 6.53 41.89 -10.40
N GLY A 288 5.74 40.81 -10.41
CA GLY A 288 6.20 39.48 -10.84
C GLY A 288 6.25 38.40 -9.75
N ASP A 289 5.27 37.49 -9.81
CA ASP A 289 5.56 36.16 -10.39
C ASP A 289 4.26 35.51 -10.91
N ARG A 290 4.37 34.53 -11.83
CA ARG A 290 3.21 33.76 -12.33
C ARG A 290 3.08 32.43 -11.58
N GLU A 291 2.93 32.51 -10.26
CA GLU A 291 2.46 31.36 -9.50
C GLU A 291 1.11 30.88 -10.05
N LYS A 292 0.98 29.56 -10.24
CA LYS A 292 -0.25 28.95 -10.74
C LYS A 292 -1.27 28.95 -9.61
N VAL A 293 -2.10 29.99 -9.58
CA VAL A 293 -3.30 30.07 -8.72
C VAL A 293 -4.03 28.72 -8.76
N ILE A 294 -4.01 28.02 -7.63
CA ILE A 294 -4.74 26.76 -7.43
C ILE A 294 -6.20 27.05 -7.72
N ASN A 295 -6.81 26.23 -8.57
CA ASN A 295 -8.08 26.56 -9.21
C ASN A 295 -9.18 25.61 -8.70
N PRO A 296 -9.72 25.84 -7.47
CA PRO A 296 -10.51 24.86 -6.72
C PRO A 296 -11.81 24.43 -7.43
N SER A 297 -12.26 25.23 -8.41
CA SER A 297 -13.35 24.89 -9.31
C SER A 297 -13.13 23.56 -10.05
N LYS A 298 -11.89 23.27 -10.50
CA LYS A 298 -11.56 22.06 -11.26
C LYS A 298 -11.37 20.83 -10.39
N ASP A 299 -10.81 21.01 -9.19
CA ASP A 299 -10.63 19.91 -8.24
C ASP A 299 -12.00 19.47 -7.67
N ASN A 300 -12.94 20.41 -7.49
CA ASN A 300 -14.33 20.09 -7.21
C ASN A 300 -15.02 19.36 -8.38
N GLU A 301 -14.85 19.80 -9.64
CA GLU A 301 -15.39 19.10 -10.83
C GLU A 301 -14.96 17.62 -10.86
N LYS A 302 -13.68 17.34 -10.63
CA LYS A 302 -13.17 15.96 -10.55
C LYS A 302 -13.77 15.17 -9.39
N MET A 303 -13.95 15.79 -8.23
CA MET A 303 -14.58 15.15 -7.07
C MET A 303 -16.01 14.71 -7.41
N GLN A 304 -16.79 15.59 -8.03
CA GLN A 304 -18.15 15.27 -8.49
C GLN A 304 -18.16 14.16 -9.55
N ASN A 305 -17.26 14.20 -10.54
CA ASN A 305 -17.14 13.14 -11.56
C ASN A 305 -16.76 11.79 -10.94
N THR A 306 -15.89 11.79 -9.92
CA THR A 306 -15.48 10.57 -9.19
C THR A 306 -16.65 10.01 -8.37
N ILE A 307 -17.40 10.86 -7.67
CA ILE A 307 -18.61 10.47 -6.92
C ILE A 307 -19.68 9.91 -7.87
N LYS A 308 -19.93 10.57 -9.00
CA LYS A 308 -20.84 10.09 -10.07
C LYS A 308 -20.45 8.68 -10.53
N PHE A 309 -19.17 8.48 -10.89
CA PHE A 309 -18.65 7.18 -11.31
C PHE A 309 -18.84 6.09 -10.25
N LEU A 310 -18.58 6.39 -8.97
CA LEU A 310 -18.76 5.42 -7.88
C LEU A 310 -20.22 4.98 -7.71
N VAL A 311 -21.17 5.92 -7.83
CA VAL A 311 -22.61 5.64 -7.74
C VAL A 311 -23.11 4.84 -8.95
N GLU A 312 -22.73 5.24 -10.17
CA GLU A 312 -23.19 4.61 -11.41
C GLU A 312 -22.58 3.21 -11.64
N SER A 313 -21.37 2.96 -11.12
CA SER A 313 -20.67 1.67 -11.30
C SER A 313 -21.20 0.54 -10.39
N GLY A 314 -22.10 0.81 -9.44
CA GLY A 314 -22.63 -0.20 -8.53
C GLY A 314 -21.58 -0.86 -7.62
N ILE A 315 -20.50 -0.13 -7.30
CA ILE A 315 -19.40 -0.61 -6.45
C ILE A 315 -19.90 -0.77 -5.00
N ASN A 316 -19.41 -1.78 -4.29
CA ASN A 316 -19.70 -1.90 -2.86
C ASN A 316 -18.98 -0.79 -2.07
N ILE A 317 -19.72 0.26 -1.71
CA ILE A 317 -19.22 1.42 -0.97
C ILE A 317 -18.86 1.08 0.48
N GLU A 318 -19.48 0.07 1.09
CA GLU A 318 -19.17 -0.39 2.45
C GLU A 318 -17.74 -0.95 2.51
N GLN A 319 -17.41 -1.90 1.63
CA GLN A 319 -16.05 -2.43 1.49
C GLN A 319 -15.03 -1.38 1.00
N MET A 320 -15.49 -0.36 0.26
CA MET A 320 -14.64 0.78 -0.10
C MET A 320 -14.28 1.65 1.11
N ILE A 321 -15.23 1.85 2.04
CA ILE A 321 -15.01 2.59 3.29
C ILE A 321 -14.09 1.79 4.23
N GLU A 322 -14.36 0.50 4.44
CA GLU A 322 -13.49 -0.40 5.22
C GLU A 322 -12.05 -0.37 4.70
N GLY A 323 -11.88 -0.59 3.39
CA GLY A 323 -10.56 -0.60 2.76
C GLY A 323 -9.87 0.77 2.72
N THR A 324 -10.63 1.86 2.82
CA THR A 324 -10.09 3.21 3.02
C THR A 324 -9.60 3.40 4.45
N GLN A 325 -10.34 2.90 5.45
CA GLN A 325 -9.95 2.95 6.85
C GLN A 325 -8.68 2.14 7.13
N GLU A 326 -8.52 0.97 6.51
CA GLU A 326 -7.28 0.18 6.58
C GLU A 326 -6.04 0.95 6.11
N LEU A 327 -6.15 1.72 5.01
CA LEU A 327 -5.05 2.54 4.51
C LEU A 327 -4.78 3.77 5.40
N ILE A 328 -5.82 4.38 5.96
CA ILE A 328 -5.66 5.48 6.93
C ILE A 328 -4.97 4.96 8.20
N SER A 329 -5.38 3.80 8.72
CA SER A 329 -4.75 3.13 9.87
C SER A 329 -3.30 2.74 9.61
N LEU A 330 -2.97 2.28 8.39
CA LEU A 330 -1.57 2.07 7.98
C LEU A 330 -0.76 3.37 8.07
N TYR A 331 -1.26 4.47 7.51
CA TYR A 331 -0.49 5.72 7.49
C TYR A 331 -0.32 6.35 8.89
N ASP A 332 -1.30 6.19 9.77
CA ASP A 332 -1.21 6.59 11.19
C ASP A 332 -0.14 5.76 11.95
N ILE A 333 -0.22 4.42 11.90
CA ILE A 333 0.74 3.59 12.64
C ILE A 333 2.16 3.67 12.05
N TRP A 334 2.31 3.99 10.76
CA TRP A 334 3.62 4.17 10.11
C TRP A 334 4.39 5.39 10.66
N GLU A 335 3.74 6.39 11.25
CA GLU A 335 4.46 7.46 11.99
C GLU A 335 5.28 6.89 13.16
N GLN A 336 4.81 5.80 13.75
CA GLN A 336 5.41 5.13 14.91
C GLN A 336 6.50 4.11 14.50
N TYR A 337 6.74 3.90 13.21
CA TYR A 337 7.68 2.89 12.69
C TYR A 337 9.14 3.26 12.97
N ASN A 338 9.78 2.46 13.83
CA ASN A 338 11.20 2.54 14.11
C ASN A 338 11.91 1.27 13.60
N GLU A 339 12.54 1.37 12.42
CA GLU A 339 13.25 0.25 11.77
C GLU A 339 14.24 -0.45 12.72
N LYS A 340 14.96 0.32 13.56
CA LYS A 340 15.90 -0.25 14.52
C LYS A 340 15.19 -1.08 15.59
N SER A 341 14.10 -0.57 16.16
CA SER A 341 13.32 -1.31 17.18
C SER A 341 12.79 -2.64 16.64
N VAL A 342 12.23 -2.62 15.41
CA VAL A 342 11.73 -3.82 14.73
C VAL A 342 12.89 -4.79 14.42
N LYS A 343 14.00 -4.28 13.88
CA LYS A 343 15.20 -5.09 13.58
C LYS A 343 15.75 -5.76 14.84
N ASP A 344 15.87 -5.02 15.94
CA ASP A 344 16.42 -5.52 17.20
C ASP A 344 15.46 -6.57 17.82
N ALA A 345 14.14 -6.44 17.64
CA ALA A 345 13.17 -7.46 18.06
C ALA A 345 13.28 -8.77 17.25
N VAL A 346 13.33 -8.67 15.91
CA VAL A 346 13.53 -9.83 15.03
C VAL A 346 14.87 -10.51 15.31
N ALA A 347 15.96 -9.75 15.46
CA ALA A 347 17.29 -10.28 15.74
C ALA A 347 17.36 -11.01 17.09
N ARG A 348 16.66 -10.54 18.13
CA ARG A 348 16.54 -11.25 19.41
C ARG A 348 15.82 -12.59 19.23
N CYS A 349 14.64 -12.58 18.60
CA CYS A 349 13.86 -13.80 18.39
C CYS A 349 14.60 -14.85 17.54
N MET A 350 15.26 -14.43 16.46
CA MET A 350 16.02 -15.36 15.61
C MET A 350 17.18 -16.02 16.35
N LYS A 351 18.05 -15.23 16.99
CA LYS A 351 19.26 -15.73 17.66
C LYS A 351 18.95 -16.56 18.90
N ALA A 352 17.89 -16.22 19.64
CA ALA A 352 17.44 -17.00 20.79
C ALA A 352 16.78 -18.34 20.40
N ARG A 353 16.44 -18.54 19.12
CA ARG A 353 15.80 -19.74 18.60
C ARG A 353 16.65 -20.55 17.62
N GLY A 354 17.84 -20.07 17.26
CA GLY A 354 18.70 -20.72 16.25
C GLY A 354 18.09 -20.73 14.84
N LEU A 355 17.33 -19.69 14.49
CA LEU A 355 16.72 -19.56 13.15
C LEU A 355 17.69 -18.96 12.11
N ASP A 356 18.88 -18.56 12.53
CA ASP A 356 19.93 -17.93 11.74
C ASP A 356 20.93 -18.91 11.07
N SER A 357 20.84 -20.23 11.35
CA SER A 357 21.79 -21.28 10.90
C SER A 357 21.27 -22.28 9.85
#